data_AF-A0A2M7A9E6-F1
#
_entry.id   AF-A0A2M7A9E6-F1
#
_cell.length_a   1.000
_cell.length_b   1.000
_cell.length_c   1.000
_cell.angle_alpha   90.00
_cell.angle_beta   90.00
_cell.angle_gamma   90.00
#
_symmetry.space_group_name_H-M   'P 1'
#
loop_
_entity.id
_entity.type
_entity.pdbx_description
1 polymer ?
#
loop_
_entity_poly.entity_id
_entity_poly.type
_entity_poly.pdbx_seq_one_letter_code
_entity_poly.pdbx_strand_id
1 'polypeptide(L)'
;SFRVVRNRAWEIPLIAGISLLVFFNQTALGVKLNDLLDVVYTRRGIVVAQFFVASAFCIRALKATFDQINPRFEMVARSLGCGPFRAFWSVSMPLAKTGLMAGWIMTWARAMGEFAPIMVFAGATPFHTAVLPVTAFLNLSSGHIEAAVGVTVLMIVLAGLTLSIFKKLGGQGYLW
;
A
#
# COMPACT_ATOMS: atom_id res chain seq x y z
N SER A 1 -10.48 -12.94 -21.96
CA SER A 1 -9.32 -12.05 -21.72
C SER A 1 -9.07 -11.71 -20.23
N PHE A 2 -10.10 -11.50 -19.39
CA PHE A 2 -9.95 -11.13 -17.96
C PHE A 2 -9.16 -12.10 -17.05
N ARG A 3 -9.00 -13.37 -17.44
CA ARG A 3 -8.27 -14.37 -16.64
C ARG A 3 -6.75 -14.17 -16.67
N VAL A 4 -6.21 -13.52 -17.71
CA VAL A 4 -4.77 -13.24 -17.85
C VAL A 4 -4.33 -12.10 -16.92
N VAL A 5 -5.16 -11.07 -16.76
CA VAL A 5 -4.88 -9.94 -15.85
C VAL A 5 -4.85 -10.38 -14.39
N ARG A 6 -5.70 -11.34 -14.01
CA ARG A 6 -5.72 -11.90 -12.65
C ARG A 6 -4.45 -12.67 -12.28
N ASN A 7 -3.81 -13.34 -13.24
CA ASN A 7 -2.57 -14.09 -13.00
C ASN A 7 -1.31 -13.21 -13.03
N ARG A 8 -1.43 -11.95 -13.46
CA ARG A 8 -0.34 -10.96 -13.50
C ARG A 8 -0.49 -9.90 -12.41
N ALA A 9 -1.24 -10.20 -11.34
CA ALA A 9 -1.46 -9.27 -10.24
C ALA A 9 -0.15 -8.80 -9.57
N TRP A 10 0.92 -9.58 -9.69
CA TRP A 10 2.27 -9.25 -9.22
C TRP A 10 3.05 -8.33 -10.17
N GLU A 11 2.64 -8.17 -11.43
CA GLU A 11 3.28 -7.26 -12.40
C GLU A 11 2.77 -5.81 -12.25
N ILE A 12 1.58 -5.62 -11.66
CA ILE A 12 0.92 -4.31 -11.53
C ILE A 12 1.77 -3.31 -10.74
N PRO A 13 2.39 -3.67 -9.59
CA PRO A 13 3.24 -2.74 -8.86
C PRO A 13 4.52 -2.38 -9.63
N LEU A 14 5.08 -3.30 -10.40
CA LEU A 14 6.26 -3.03 -11.22
C LEU A 14 5.94 -2.03 -12.34
N ILE A 15 4.85 -2.26 -13.07
CA ILE A 15 4.39 -1.35 -14.13
C ILE A 15 4.11 0.03 -13.53
N ALA A 16 3.47 0.09 -12.36
CA ALA A 16 3.23 1.34 -11.65
C ALA A 16 4.54 2.10 -11.34
N GLY A 17 5.60 1.40 -10.91
CA GLY A 17 6.92 2.00 -10.69
C GLY A 17 7.54 2.56 -11.98
N ILE A 18 7.48 1.81 -13.09
CA ILE A 18 7.97 2.26 -14.40
C ILE A 18 7.17 3.47 -14.88
N SER A 19 5.84 3.44 -14.78
CA SER A 19 4.98 4.56 -15.16
C SER A 19 5.30 5.82 -14.36
N LEU A 20 5.55 5.68 -13.05
CA LEU A 20 5.94 6.80 -12.19
C LEU A 20 7.29 7.39 -12.62
N LEU A 21 8.28 6.53 -12.91
CA LEU A 21 9.60 6.96 -13.37
C LEU A 21 9.51 7.71 -14.71
N VAL A 22 8.75 7.17 -15.67
CA VAL A 22 8.51 7.82 -16.96
C VAL A 22 7.77 9.14 -16.79
N PHE A 23 6.78 9.21 -15.91
CA PHE A 23 6.05 10.44 -15.64
C PHE A 23 6.97 11.55 -15.11
N PHE A 24 7.76 11.26 -14.07
CA PHE A 24 8.65 12.26 -13.46
C PHE A 24 9.85 12.65 -14.34
N ASN A 25 10.28 11.80 -15.27
CA ASN A 25 11.43 12.06 -16.14
C ASN A 25 11.08 12.60 -17.53
N GLN A 26 9.93 12.22 -18.11
CA GLN A 26 9.59 12.53 -19.51
C GLN A 26 8.43 13.53 -19.65
N THR A 27 7.61 13.73 -18.61
CA THR A 27 6.45 14.62 -18.70
C THR A 27 6.79 16.02 -18.19
N ALA A 28 6.42 17.08 -18.93
CA ALA A 28 6.71 18.46 -18.54
C ALA A 28 6.22 18.85 -17.14
N LEU A 29 5.09 18.28 -16.69
CA LEU A 29 4.59 18.44 -15.33
C LEU A 29 5.40 17.65 -14.31
N GLY A 30 5.78 16.42 -14.65
CA GLY A 30 6.55 15.54 -13.76
C GLY A 30 7.97 16.07 -13.52
N VAL A 31 8.62 16.59 -14.56
CA VAL A 31 9.96 17.20 -14.45
C VAL A 31 9.92 18.43 -13.55
N LYS A 32 8.97 19.35 -13.78
CA LYS A 32 8.79 20.54 -12.90
C LYS A 32 8.54 20.17 -11.43
N LEU A 33 7.79 19.09 -11.21
CA LEU A 33 7.50 18.60 -9.86
C LEU A 33 8.73 17.94 -9.23
N ASN A 34 9.54 17.25 -10.03
CA ASN A 34 10.82 16.70 -9.59
C ASN A 34 11.82 17.80 -9.24
N ASP A 35 11.90 18.87 -10.02
CA ASP A 35 12.78 20.01 -9.74
C ASP A 35 12.48 20.68 -8.39
N LEU A 36 11.21 20.63 -7.94
CA LEU A 36 10.78 21.21 -6.67
C LEU A 36 10.95 20.24 -5.48
N LEU A 37 10.62 18.96 -5.67
CA LEU A 37 10.48 18.01 -4.56
C LEU A 37 11.63 17.00 -4.46
N ASP A 38 12.44 16.86 -5.51
CA ASP A 38 13.54 15.91 -5.67
C ASP A 38 13.13 14.49 -5.28
N VAL A 39 12.33 13.86 -6.16
CA VAL A 39 11.57 12.64 -5.85
C VAL A 39 12.20 11.41 -6.49
N VAL A 40 12.80 11.54 -7.67
CA VAL A 40 13.41 10.43 -8.40
C VAL A 40 14.74 10.04 -7.75
N TYR A 41 14.96 8.73 -7.49
CA TYR A 41 16.14 8.20 -6.78
C TYR A 41 16.38 8.70 -5.35
N THR A 42 15.36 9.27 -4.68
CA THR A 42 15.49 9.76 -3.30
C THR A 42 14.64 8.98 -2.30
N ARG A 43 14.89 9.18 -1.00
CA ARG A 43 14.04 8.65 0.08
C ARG A 43 12.60 9.15 -0.01
N ARG A 44 12.37 10.35 -0.56
CA ARG A 44 11.02 10.89 -0.79
C ARG A 44 10.29 10.12 -1.88
N GLY A 45 11.02 9.66 -2.90
CA GLY A 45 10.50 8.80 -3.94
C GLY A 45 9.92 7.49 -3.43
N ILE A 46 10.51 6.93 -2.37
CA ILE A 46 9.98 5.73 -1.69
C ILE A 46 8.55 5.97 -1.22
N VAL A 47 8.30 7.09 -0.54
CA VAL A 47 6.98 7.44 -0.01
C VAL A 47 5.97 7.65 -1.14
N VAL A 48 6.37 8.33 -2.23
CA VAL A 48 5.49 8.57 -3.38
C VAL A 48 5.14 7.27 -4.10
N ALA A 49 6.12 6.39 -4.32
CA ALA A 49 5.89 5.08 -4.95
C ALA A 49 4.96 4.20 -4.11
N GLN A 50 5.20 4.14 -2.79
CA GLN A 50 4.34 3.38 -1.87
C GLN A 50 2.93 3.96 -1.82
N PHE A 51 2.79 5.29 -1.73
CA PHE A 51 1.50 5.96 -1.72
C PHE A 51 0.71 5.69 -3.00
N PHE A 52 1.35 5.76 -4.17
CA PHE A 52 0.70 5.51 -5.44
C PHE A 52 0.07 4.11 -5.49
N VAL A 53 0.82 3.07 -5.14
CA VAL A 53 0.30 1.68 -5.15
C VAL A 53 -0.71 1.45 -4.02
N ALA A 54 -0.43 1.95 -2.82
CA ALA A 54 -1.30 1.79 -1.67
C ALA A 54 -2.65 2.51 -1.86
N SER A 55 -2.67 3.67 -2.54
CA SER A 55 -3.89 4.45 -2.79
C SER A 55 -4.93 3.65 -3.57
N ALA A 56 -4.52 2.92 -4.62
CA ALA A 56 -5.41 2.07 -5.40
C ALA A 56 -6.01 0.94 -4.54
N PHE A 57 -5.22 0.35 -3.62
CA PHE A 57 -5.71 -0.64 -2.69
C PHE A 57 -6.69 -0.04 -1.67
N CYS A 58 -6.33 1.14 -1.11
CA CYS A 58 -7.14 1.89 -0.16
C CYS A 58 -8.52 2.19 -0.73
N ILE A 59 -8.59 2.75 -1.94
CA ILE A 59 -9.86 3.09 -2.60
C ILE A 59 -10.76 1.87 -2.74
N ARG A 60 -10.20 0.70 -3.10
CA ARG A 60 -10.99 -0.54 -3.18
C ARG A 60 -11.51 -0.99 -1.81
N ALA A 61 -10.68 -0.91 -0.77
CA ALA A 61 -11.08 -1.29 0.59
C ALA A 61 -12.15 -0.33 1.15
N LEU A 62 -11.99 0.97 0.92
CA LEU A 62 -12.96 2.00 1.28
C LEU A 62 -14.28 1.77 0.53
N LYS A 63 -14.22 1.56 -0.78
CA LYS A 63 -15.41 1.26 -1.59
C LYS A 63 -16.14 0.03 -1.07
N ALA A 64 -15.43 -1.06 -0.79
CA ALA A 64 -16.04 -2.27 -0.23
C ALA A 64 -16.70 -2.02 1.14
N THR A 65 -16.16 -1.11 1.94
CA THR A 65 -16.76 -0.70 3.23
C THR A 65 -18.06 0.08 3.00
N PHE A 66 -18.05 1.07 2.11
CA PHE A 66 -19.25 1.88 1.84
C PHE A 66 -20.33 1.09 1.10
N ASP A 67 -19.97 0.18 0.20
CA ASP A 67 -20.92 -0.67 -0.53
C ASP A 67 -21.70 -1.62 0.43
N GLN A 68 -21.20 -1.87 1.65
CA GLN A 68 -21.92 -2.64 2.69
C GLN A 68 -22.93 -1.81 3.48
N ILE A 69 -22.85 -0.48 3.45
CA ILE A 69 -23.73 0.40 4.21
C ILE A 69 -25.04 0.58 3.45
N ASN A 70 -26.17 0.32 4.11
CA ASN A 70 -27.47 0.44 3.47
C ASN A 70 -27.82 1.93 3.22
N PRO A 71 -28.08 2.35 1.96
CA PRO A 71 -28.40 3.75 1.63
C PRO A 71 -29.70 4.26 2.30
N ARG A 72 -30.55 3.37 2.83
CA ARG A 72 -31.74 3.75 3.59
C ARG A 72 -31.42 4.62 4.81
N PHE A 73 -30.28 4.42 5.47
CA PHE A 73 -29.90 5.24 6.61
C PHE A 73 -29.68 6.71 6.22
N GLU A 74 -29.06 6.97 5.07
CA GLU A 74 -28.93 8.34 4.54
C GLU A 74 -30.28 8.93 4.11
N MET A 75 -31.15 8.12 3.51
CA MET A 75 -32.49 8.58 3.10
C MET A 75 -33.33 9.01 4.30
N VAL A 76 -33.30 8.26 5.42
CA VAL A 76 -34.01 8.63 6.65
C VAL A 76 -33.47 9.94 7.24
N ALA A 77 -32.15 10.11 7.29
CA ALA A 77 -31.54 11.36 7.75
C ALA A 77 -31.92 12.56 6.88
N ARG A 78 -32.02 12.37 5.56
CA ARG A 78 -32.49 13.40 4.63
C ARG A 78 -33.96 13.74 4.81
N SER A 79 -34.82 12.76 5.09
CA SER A 79 -36.23 13.00 5.43
C SER A 79 -36.41 13.80 6.73
N LEU A 80 -35.45 13.73 7.65
CA LEU A 80 -35.40 14.53 8.88
C LEU A 80 -34.83 15.95 8.67
N GLY A 81 -34.60 16.37 7.42
CA GLY A 81 -34.12 17.72 7.08
C GLY A 81 -32.59 17.87 7.03
N CYS A 82 -31.82 16.77 7.12
CA CYS A 82 -30.37 16.84 6.93
C CYS A 82 -30.00 17.01 5.44
N GLY A 83 -29.12 17.97 5.15
CA GLY A 83 -28.48 18.07 3.83
C GLY A 83 -27.59 16.86 3.53
N PRO A 84 -27.28 16.58 2.24
CA PRO A 84 -26.56 15.38 1.81
C PRO A 84 -25.17 15.25 2.47
N PHE A 85 -24.43 16.35 2.60
CA PHE A 85 -23.12 16.35 3.23
C PHE A 85 -23.20 16.05 4.74
N ARG A 86 -24.24 16.57 5.41
CA ARG A 86 -24.46 16.34 6.84
C ARG A 86 -24.91 14.89 7.10
N ALA A 87 -25.78 14.35 6.25
CA ALA A 87 -26.22 12.95 6.33
C ALA A 87 -25.02 11.99 6.17
N PHE A 88 -24.15 12.22 5.19
CA PHE A 88 -22.94 11.42 5.01
C PHE A 88 -22.02 11.44 6.24
N TRP A 89 -21.73 12.63 6.79
CA TRP A 89 -20.79 12.75 7.91
C TRP A 89 -21.35 12.27 9.25
N SER A 90 -22.68 12.37 9.45
CA SER A 90 -23.34 11.99 10.70
C SER A 90 -23.78 10.52 10.74
N VAL A 91 -24.01 9.89 9.58
CA VAL A 91 -24.52 8.53 9.48
C VAL A 91 -23.48 7.61 8.86
N SER A 92 -23.11 7.85 7.60
CA SER A 92 -22.26 6.95 6.84
C SER A 92 -20.83 6.86 7.37
N MET A 93 -20.23 7.98 7.80
CA MET A 93 -18.88 8.00 8.37
C MET A 93 -18.77 7.21 9.70
N PRO A 94 -19.64 7.40 10.71
CA PRO A 94 -19.62 6.59 11.92
C PRO A 94 -19.88 5.10 11.68
N LEU A 95 -20.82 4.76 10.78
CA LEU A 95 -21.10 3.38 10.39
C LEU A 95 -19.90 2.73 9.67
N ALA A 96 -19.18 3.50 8.85
CA ALA A 96 -18.01 3.02 8.14
C ALA A 96 -16.77 2.87 9.05
N LYS A 97 -16.72 3.49 10.24
CA LYS A 97 -15.50 3.66 11.04
C LYS A 97 -14.70 2.36 11.24
N THR A 98 -15.36 1.26 11.59
CA THR A 98 -14.70 -0.04 11.78
C THR A 98 -14.12 -0.60 10.48
N GLY A 99 -14.87 -0.51 9.38
CA GLY A 99 -14.39 -0.89 8.05
C GLY A 99 -13.27 0.02 7.52
N LEU A 100 -13.32 1.32 7.82
CA LEU A 100 -12.24 2.27 7.52
C LEU A 100 -10.96 1.90 8.26
N MET A 101 -11.04 1.57 9.55
CA MET A 101 -9.88 1.14 10.34
C MET A 101 -9.30 -0.17 9.81
N ALA A 102 -10.14 -1.17 9.51
CA ALA A 102 -9.70 -2.44 8.93
C ALA A 102 -9.05 -2.23 7.54
N GLY A 103 -9.68 -1.43 6.67
CA GLY A 103 -9.16 -1.07 5.36
C GLY A 103 -7.83 -0.32 5.44
N TRP A 104 -7.68 0.56 6.42
CA TRP A 104 -6.44 1.30 6.64
C TRP A 104 -5.30 0.38 7.09
N ILE A 105 -5.54 -0.52 8.05
CA ILE A 105 -4.55 -1.50 8.51
C ILE A 105 -4.13 -2.42 7.36
N MET A 106 -5.09 -2.92 6.57
CA MET A 106 -4.80 -3.78 5.42
C MET A 106 -3.99 -3.05 4.35
N THR A 107 -4.33 -1.79 4.06
CA THR A 107 -3.60 -0.95 3.11
C THR A 107 -2.18 -0.67 3.60
N TRP A 108 -2.01 -0.36 4.89
CA TRP A 108 -0.73 -0.09 5.50
C TRP A 108 0.18 -1.33 5.48
N ALA A 109 -0.34 -2.49 5.89
CA ALA A 109 0.37 -3.76 5.81
C ALA A 109 0.78 -4.07 4.36
N ARG A 110 -0.09 -3.77 3.40
CA ARG A 110 0.20 -3.97 1.98
C ARG A 110 1.31 -3.04 1.47
N ALA A 111 1.33 -1.78 1.92
CA ALA A 111 2.35 -0.79 1.56
C ALA A 111 3.73 -1.17 2.11
N MET A 112 3.80 -1.73 3.32
CA MET A 112 5.06 -2.23 3.89
C MET A 112 5.65 -3.41 3.11
N GLY A 113 4.78 -4.24 2.51
CA GLY A 113 5.20 -5.37 1.69
C GLY A 113 5.57 -5.02 0.24
N GLU A 114 5.34 -3.79 -0.21
CA GLU A 114 5.71 -3.37 -1.56
C GLU A 114 7.18 -2.94 -1.64
N PHE A 115 7.91 -3.50 -2.60
CA PHE A 115 9.30 -3.13 -2.89
C PHE A 115 9.62 -3.02 -4.39
N ALA A 116 8.85 -3.67 -5.26
CA ALA A 116 9.02 -3.62 -6.71
C ALA A 116 8.94 -2.19 -7.30
N PRO A 117 7.89 -1.39 -7.02
CA PRO A 117 7.81 -0.01 -7.53
C PRO A 117 8.94 0.87 -6.96
N ILE A 118 9.36 0.61 -5.72
CA ILE A 118 10.43 1.35 -5.05
C ILE A 118 11.77 1.09 -5.74
N MET A 119 12.06 -0.18 -6.04
CA MET A 119 13.29 -0.58 -6.74
C MET A 119 13.44 0.13 -8.09
N VAL A 120 12.35 0.26 -8.85
CA VAL A 120 12.37 0.93 -10.15
C VAL A 120 12.43 2.44 -10.04
N PHE A 121 11.67 3.04 -9.12
CA PHE A 121 11.49 4.50 -9.06
C PHE A 121 12.50 5.22 -8.17
N ALA A 122 12.76 4.69 -6.98
CA ALA A 122 13.70 5.27 -6.00
C ALA A 122 15.12 4.67 -6.14
N GLY A 123 15.29 3.65 -6.98
CA GLY A 123 16.54 2.92 -7.13
C GLY A 123 16.91 2.10 -5.89
N ALA A 124 17.87 1.21 -6.06
CA ALA A 124 18.36 0.31 -5.01
C ALA A 124 19.80 0.66 -4.63
N THR A 125 20.05 1.90 -4.20
CA THR A 125 21.38 2.32 -3.75
C THR A 125 21.66 1.65 -2.39
N PRO A 126 22.69 0.80 -2.28
CA PRO A 126 23.05 0.16 -1.02
C PRO A 126 23.23 1.21 0.08
N PHE A 127 22.67 0.94 1.27
CA PHE A 127 22.74 1.80 2.46
C PHE A 127 22.02 3.17 2.40
N HIS A 128 21.41 3.56 1.27
CA HIS A 128 20.63 4.81 1.16
C HIS A 128 19.13 4.59 0.89
N THR A 129 18.78 3.73 -0.07
CA THR A 129 17.38 3.48 -0.47
C THR A 129 16.99 1.99 -0.47
N ALA A 130 17.93 1.10 -0.13
CA ALA A 130 17.68 -0.33 -0.09
C ALA A 130 16.86 -0.74 1.14
N VAL A 131 15.61 -1.18 0.92
CA VAL A 131 14.80 -1.89 1.92
C VAL A 131 15.29 -3.33 2.08
N LEU A 132 15.08 -3.95 3.25
CA LEU A 132 15.50 -5.34 3.56
C LEU A 132 15.24 -6.38 2.44
N PRO A 133 14.07 -6.43 1.78
CA PRO A 133 13.86 -7.37 0.69
C PRO A 133 14.70 -7.05 -0.56
N VAL A 134 15.00 -5.77 -0.82
CA VAL A 134 15.87 -5.34 -1.93
C VAL A 134 17.31 -5.75 -1.67
N THR A 135 17.81 -5.64 -0.43
CA THR A 135 19.17 -6.10 -0.10
C THR A 135 19.31 -7.60 -0.23
N ALA A 136 18.32 -8.40 0.17
CA ALA A 136 18.32 -9.85 -0.05
C ALA A 136 18.38 -10.19 -1.56
N PHE A 137 17.57 -9.52 -2.38
CA PHE A 137 17.54 -9.70 -3.83
C PHE A 137 18.86 -9.30 -4.51
N LEU A 138 19.46 -8.18 -4.09
CA LEU A 138 20.74 -7.73 -4.61
C LEU A 138 21.87 -8.72 -4.26
N ASN A 139 21.95 -9.19 -3.00
CA ASN A 139 22.97 -10.16 -2.60
C ASN A 139 22.86 -11.48 -3.37
N LEU A 140 21.64 -11.95 -3.61
CA LEU A 140 21.39 -13.13 -4.45
C LEU A 140 21.84 -12.89 -5.91
N SER A 141 21.51 -11.72 -6.47
CA SER A 141 21.84 -11.35 -7.86
C SER A 141 23.35 -11.11 -8.06
N SER A 142 24.05 -10.67 -7.01
CA SER A 142 25.50 -10.45 -6.99
C SER A 142 26.30 -11.71 -6.63
N GLY A 143 25.66 -12.88 -6.54
CA GLY A 143 26.34 -14.16 -6.26
C GLY A 143 26.76 -14.39 -4.80
N HIS A 144 26.38 -13.51 -3.87
CA HIS A 144 26.68 -13.63 -2.44
C HIS A 144 25.57 -14.43 -1.73
N ILE A 145 25.50 -15.73 -2.05
CA ILE A 145 24.40 -16.61 -1.63
C ILE A 145 24.30 -16.72 -0.11
N GLU A 146 25.43 -16.83 0.60
CA GLU A 146 25.46 -16.94 2.07
C GLU A 146 24.84 -15.72 2.76
N ALA A 147 25.19 -14.52 2.29
CA ALA A 147 24.64 -13.26 2.81
C ALA A 147 23.14 -13.13 2.50
N ALA A 148 22.70 -13.53 1.31
CA ALA A 148 21.29 -13.52 0.92
C ALA A 148 20.45 -14.46 1.79
N VAL A 149 20.96 -15.66 2.07
CA VAL A 149 20.31 -16.64 2.95
C VAL A 149 20.20 -16.08 4.37
N GLY A 150 21.26 -15.48 4.90
CA GLY A 150 21.25 -14.87 6.23
C GLY A 150 20.16 -13.80 6.40
N VAL A 151 20.05 -12.87 5.44
CA VAL A 151 19.01 -11.82 5.47
C VAL A 151 17.61 -12.42 5.32
N THR A 152 17.45 -13.44 4.45
CA THR A 152 16.15 -14.09 4.23
C THR A 152 15.67 -14.83 5.48
N VAL A 153 16.56 -15.59 6.14
CA VAL A 153 16.24 -16.30 7.39
C VAL A 153 15.87 -15.29 8.49
N LEU A 154 16.61 -14.18 8.61
CA LEU A 154 16.27 -13.11 9.56
C LEU A 154 14.86 -12.56 9.30
N MET A 155 14.50 -12.30 8.05
CA MET A 155 13.14 -11.84 7.69
C MET A 155 12.07 -12.87 8.06
N ILE A 156 12.31 -14.16 7.82
CA ILE A 156 11.36 -15.23 8.18
C ILE A 156 11.16 -15.28 9.71
N VAL A 157 12.22 -15.18 10.49
CA VAL A 157 12.15 -15.18 11.96
C VAL A 157 11.37 -13.96 12.47
N LEU A 158 11.65 -12.77 11.94
CA LEU A 158 10.92 -11.55 12.29
C LEU A 158 9.44 -11.62 11.91
N ALA A 159 9.11 -12.17 10.74
CA ALA A 159 7.72 -12.40 10.33
C ALA A 159 7.01 -13.39 11.26
N GLY A 160 7.67 -14.49 11.63
CA GLY A 160 7.14 -15.48 12.57
C GLY A 160 6.90 -14.90 13.96
N LEU A 161 7.82 -14.07 14.46
CA LEU A 161 7.70 -13.37 15.74
C LEU A 161 6.53 -12.38 15.74
N THR A 162 6.43 -11.54 14.71
CA THR A 162 5.34 -10.55 14.60
C THR A 162 3.96 -11.22 14.51
N LEU A 163 3.83 -12.29 13.73
CA LEU A 163 2.59 -13.09 13.67
C LEU A 163 2.25 -13.75 15.01
N SER A 164 3.25 -14.28 15.71
CA SER A 164 3.05 -14.91 17.02
C SER A 164 2.58 -13.92 18.07
N ILE A 165 3.16 -12.71 18.07
CA ILE A 165 2.76 -11.61 18.94
C ILE A 165 1.34 -11.16 18.61
N PHE A 166 1.04 -10.95 17.33
CA PHE A 166 -0.30 -10.56 16.88
C PHE A 166 -1.36 -11.60 17.27
N LYS A 167 -1.06 -12.90 17.13
CA LYS A 167 -1.94 -13.99 17.56
C LYS A 167 -2.17 -13.97 19.07
N LYS A 168 -1.13 -13.73 19.88
CA LYS A 168 -1.24 -13.66 21.34
C LYS A 168 -2.02 -12.44 21.83
N LEU A 169 -1.89 -11.30 21.14
CA LEU A 169 -2.58 -10.04 21.50
C LEU A 169 -4.01 -9.97 20.93
N GLY A 170 -4.26 -10.55 19.75
CA GLY A 170 -5.56 -10.55 19.07
C GLY A 170 -6.45 -11.76 19.36
N GLY A 171 -5.93 -12.77 20.06
CA GLY A 171 -6.59 -14.07 20.32
C GLY A 171 -7.80 -14.06 21.27
N GLN A 172 -8.30 -12.89 21.69
CA GLN A 172 -9.51 -12.78 22.52
C GLN A 172 -10.71 -12.10 21.83
N GLY A 173 -10.59 -11.62 20.59
CA GLY A 173 -11.61 -10.71 20.01
C GLY A 173 -12.37 -11.16 18.75
N TYR A 174 -11.97 -12.21 18.04
CA TYR A 174 -12.48 -12.46 16.67
C TYR A 174 -12.88 -13.93 16.42
N LEU A 175 -13.67 -14.49 17.34
CA LEU A 175 -14.45 -15.72 17.13
C LEU A 175 -15.93 -15.42 17.35
N TRP A 176 -16.56 -14.69 16.43
CA TRP A 176 -18.01 -14.70 16.16
C TRP A 176 -18.24 -14.32 14.70
#